data_AF-A0A552KK03-F1
#
_entry.id   AF-A0A552KK03-F1
#
_cell.length_a   1.000
_cell.length_b   1.000
_cell.length_c   1.000
_cell.angle_alpha   90.00
_cell.angle_beta   90.00
_cell.angle_gamma   90.00
#
_symmetry.space_group_name_H-M   'P 1'
#
loop_
_entity.id
_entity.type
_entity.pdbx_description
1 polymer ?
#
loop_
_entity_poly.entity_id
_entity_poly.type
_entity_poly.pdbx_seq_one_letter_code
_entity_poly.pdbx_strand_id
1 'polypeptide(L)' 'MTTLKDIESAILQLPDEEIHQLSAWLQDYLDDSWDKQIKNDLESGKLDRLLQKVNNDISNNQVKPLDEILNNS' A
#
# COMPACT_ATOMS: atom_id res chain seq x y z
N MET A 1 19.25 0.86 24.02
CA MET A 1 18.37 1.30 22.92
C MET A 1 18.74 0.46 21.72
N THR A 2 17.82 -0.32 21.19
CA THR A 2 18.08 -1.17 20.02
C THR A 2 18.01 -0.30 18.77
N THR A 3 19.00 -0.36 17.89
CA THR A 3 19.00 0.39 16.63
C THR A 3 18.29 -0.40 15.53
N LEU A 4 17.89 0.27 14.44
CA LEU A 4 17.35 -0.43 13.27
C LEU A 4 18.31 -1.51 12.75
N LYS A 5 19.61 -1.21 12.74
CA LYS A 5 20.64 -2.14 12.32
C LYS A 5 20.73 -3.38 13.23
N ASP A 6 20.49 -3.20 14.53
CA ASP A 6 20.46 -4.33 15.47
C ASP A 6 19.23 -5.22 15.21
N ILE A 7 18.08 -4.62 14.85
CA ILE A 7 16.86 -5.35 14.47
C ILE A 7 17.07 -6.11 13.16
N GLU A 8 17.61 -5.46 12.12
CA GLU A 8 17.94 -6.12 10.84
C GLU A 8 18.89 -7.30 11.05
N SER A 9 19.92 -7.11 11.88
CA SER A 9 20.87 -8.17 12.21
C SER A 9 20.19 -9.34 12.93
N ALA A 10 19.25 -9.06 13.85
CA ALA A 10 18.48 -10.09 14.54
C ALA A 10 17.55 -10.86 13.58
N ILE A 11 16.91 -10.17 12.63
CA ILE A 11 16.05 -10.78 11.61
C ILE A 11 16.85 -11.78 10.75
N LEU A 12 18.09 -11.43 10.38
CA LEU A 12 18.97 -12.32 9.61
C LEU A 12 19.41 -13.59 10.38
N GLN A 13 19.19 -13.66 11.69
CA GLN A 13 19.48 -14.86 12.50
C GLN A 13 18.24 -15.73 12.71
N LEU A 14 17.06 -15.31 12.25
CA LEU A 14 15.83 -16.07 12.42
C LEU A 14 15.80 -17.28 11.46
N PRO A 15 15.20 -18.40 11.87
CA PRO A 15 14.82 -19.48 10.94
C PRO A 15 13.84 -18.98 9.86
N ASP A 16 13.86 -19.59 8.68
CA ASP A 16 13.01 -19.20 7.55
C ASP A 16 11.52 -19.11 7.91
N GLU A 17 11.02 -20.04 8.73
CA GLU A 17 9.62 -20.03 9.19
C GLU A 17 9.29 -18.77 10.01
N GLU A 18 10.18 -18.35 10.91
CA GLU A 18 9.99 -17.14 11.71
C GLU A 18 10.13 -15.88 10.87
N ILE A 19 11.00 -15.89 9.85
CA ILE A 19 11.08 -14.79 8.87
C ILE A 19 9.74 -14.65 8.12
N HIS A 20 9.15 -15.75 7.68
CA HIS A 20 7.86 -15.71 7.01
C HIS A 20 6.74 -15.19 7.92
N GLN A 21 6.67 -15.66 9.17
CA GLN A 21 5.71 -15.17 10.16
C GLN A 21 5.89 -13.67 10.42
N LEU A 22 7.14 -13.22 10.61
CA LEU A 22 7.47 -11.81 10.81
C LEU A 22 7.09 -10.96 9.60
N SER A 23 7.34 -11.44 8.38
CA SER A 23 6.99 -10.72 7.16
C SER A 23 5.48 -10.54 6.99
N ALA A 24 4.69 -11.56 7.34
CA ALA A 24 3.23 -11.49 7.28
C ALA A 24 2.70 -10.44 8.27
N TRP A 25 3.15 -10.50 9.51
CA TRP A 25 2.77 -9.52 10.53
C TRP A 25 3.21 -8.09 10.16
N LEU A 26 4.42 -7.92 9.62
CA LEU A 26 4.93 -6.60 9.23
C LEU A 26 4.11 -6.03 8.06
N GLN A 27 3.70 -6.88 7.12
CA GLN A 27 2.83 -6.47 6.02
C GLN A 27 1.50 -5.92 6.56
N ASP A 28 0.84 -6.66 7.46
CA ASP A 28 -0.42 -6.21 8.07
C ASP A 28 -0.26 -4.85 8.78
N TYR A 29 0.84 -4.68 9.53
CA TYR A 29 1.13 -3.42 10.21
C TYR A 29 1.35 -2.25 9.23
N LEU A 30 2.05 -2.50 8.11
CA LEU A 30 2.30 -1.49 7.09
C LEU A 30 1.02 -1.14 6.33
N ASP A 31 0.17 -2.12 6.04
CA ASP A 31 -1.14 -1.93 5.40
C ASP A 31 -2.04 -1.05 6.28
N ASP A 32 -2.13 -1.35 7.57
CA ASP A 32 -2.86 -0.52 8.55
C ASP A 32 -2.32 0.93 8.62
N SER A 33 -1.00 1.10 8.54
CA SER A 33 -0.38 2.42 8.51
C SER A 33 -0.70 3.16 7.22
N TRP A 34 -0.72 2.45 6.09
CA TRP A 34 -1.04 3.02 4.79
C TRP A 34 -2.51 3.46 4.73
N ASP A 35 -3.44 2.66 5.24
CA ASP A 35 -4.86 3.03 5.34
C ASP A 35 -5.06 4.32 6.14
N LYS A 36 -4.38 4.44 7.29
CA LYS A 36 -4.41 5.68 8.11
C LYS A 36 -3.84 6.86 7.34
N GLN A 37 -2.74 6.67 6.60
CA GLN A 37 -2.15 7.73 5.80
C GLN A 37 -3.08 8.19 4.68
N ILE A 38 -3.69 7.26 3.94
CA ILE A 38 -4.65 7.57 2.87
C ILE A 38 -5.83 8.34 3.42
N LYS A 39 -6.37 7.95 4.58
CA LYS A 39 -7.46 8.68 5.23
C LYS A 39 -7.05 10.12 5.57
N ASN A 40 -5.88 10.31 6.18
CA ASN A 40 -5.38 11.66 6.51
C ASN A 40 -5.12 12.51 5.25
N ASP A 41 -4.57 11.91 4.19
CA ASP A 41 -4.31 12.56 2.92
C ASP A 41 -5.62 12.97 2.23
N LEU A 42 -6.68 12.16 2.36
CA LEU A 42 -8.02 12.50 1.91
C LEU A 42 -8.62 13.66 2.71
N GLU A 43 -8.58 13.59 4.05
CA GLU A 43 -9.12 14.64 4.94
C GLU A 43 -8.40 15.99 4.79
N SER A 44 -7.11 15.96 4.46
CA SER A 44 -6.31 17.17 4.20
C SER A 44 -6.50 17.78 2.81
N GLY A 45 -7.28 17.14 1.93
CA GLY A 45 -7.48 17.58 0.54
C GLY A 45 -6.27 17.36 -0.38
N LYS A 46 -5.23 16.66 0.09
CA LYS A 46 -4.02 16.38 -0.70
C LYS A 46 -4.33 15.55 -1.96
N LEU A 47 -5.38 14.73 -1.90
CA LEU A 47 -5.84 13.90 -3.01
C LEU A 47 -6.81 14.61 -3.97
N ASP A 48 -7.24 15.85 -3.68
CA ASP A 48 -8.28 16.54 -4.45
C ASP A 48 -7.93 16.68 -5.92
N ARG A 49 -6.68 17.01 -6.23
CA ARG A 49 -6.21 17.12 -7.63
C ARG A 49 -6.30 15.79 -8.36
N LEU A 50 -5.99 14.68 -7.69
CA LEU A 50 -6.08 13.35 -8.28
C LEU A 50 -7.55 12.96 -8.50
N LEU A 51 -8.42 13.23 -7.54
CA LEU A 51 -9.85 12.98 -7.65
C LEU A 51 -10.50 13.79 -8.78
N GLN A 52 -10.13 15.06 -8.93
CA GLN A 52 -10.59 15.90 -10.05
C GLN A 52 -10.17 15.31 -11.40
N LYS A 53 -8.91 14.86 -11.52
CA LYS A 53 -8.43 14.21 -12.74
C LYS A 53 -9.24 12.93 -13.02
N VAL A 54 -9.40 12.06 -12.03
CA VAL A 54 -10.17 10.82 -12.18
C VAL A 54 -11.61 11.10 -12.62
N ASN A 55 -12.28 12.07 -12.01
CA ASN A 55 -13.65 12.45 -12.39
C ASN A 55 -13.72 12.99 -13.83
N ASN A 56 -12.73 13.76 -14.25
CA ASN A 56 -12.64 14.24 -15.63
C ASN A 56 -12.44 13.08 -16.61
N ASP A 57 -11.52 12.17 -16.31
CA ASP A 57 -11.21 11.03 -17.17
C ASP A 57 -12.44 10.10 -17.30
N ILE A 58 -13.17 9.86 -16.20
CA ILE A 58 -14.45 9.12 -16.20
C ILE A 58 -15.49 9.85 -17.08
N SER A 59 -15.66 11.16 -16.90
CA SER A 59 -16.65 11.94 -17.64
C SER A 59 -16.38 11.99 -19.15
N ASN A 60 -15.10 11.92 -19.54
CA ASN A 60 -14.67 11.90 -20.93
C ASN A 60 -14.55 10.49 -21.53
N ASN A 61 -15.00 9.45 -20.82
CA ASN A 61 -14.83 8.04 -21.22
C ASN A 61 -13.36 7.67 -21.52
N GLN A 62 -12.41 8.28 -20.81
CA GLN A 62 -10.97 7.99 -20.88
C GLN A 62 -10.57 6.92 -19.85
N VAL A 63 -11.50 6.06 -19.48
CA VAL A 63 -11.30 4.95 -18.55
C VAL A 63 -11.66 3.64 -19.25
N LYS A 64 -11.02 2.55 -18.86
CA LYS A 64 -11.35 1.20 -19.33
C LYS A 64 -11.95 0.39 -18.20
N PRO A 65 -13.00 -0.40 -18.45
CA PRO A 65 -13.48 -1.37 -17.47
C PRO A 65 -12.36 -2.31 -17.06
N LEU A 66 -12.29 -2.63 -15.77
CA LEU A 66 -11.25 -3.53 -15.26
C LEU A 66 -11.36 -4.92 -15.89
N ASP A 67 -12.58 -5.38 -16.16
CA ASP A 67 -12.85 -6.66 -16.84
C ASP A 67 -12.28 -6.73 -18.25
N GLU A 68 -12.20 -5.60 -18.97
CA GLU A 68 -11.54 -5.54 -20.29
C GLU A 68 -10.03 -5.79 -20.17
N ILE A 69 -9.42 -5.38 -19.07
CA ILE A 69 -7.98 -5.54 -18.83
C ILE A 69 -7.67 -6.94 -18.29
N LEU A 70 -8.49 -7.46 -17.37
CA LEU A 70 -8.26 -8.73 -16.71
C LEU A 70 -8.68 -9.95 -17.55
N ASN A 71 -9.74 -9.83 -18.37
CA ASN A 71 -10.28 -10.94 -19.15
C ASN A 71 -9.75 -11.01 -20.59
N ASN A 72 -8.72 -10.22 -20.94
CA ASN A 72 -8.12 -10.23 -22.27
C ASN A 72 -7.18 -11.45 -22.47
N SER A 73 -7.74 -12.65 -22.30
CA SER A 73 -7.17 -13.91 -22.80
C SER A 73 -7.57 -14.15 -24.25
#